data_AF-A0A3D5CBS1-F1
#
_entry.id   AF-A0A3D5CBS1-F1
#
_cell.length_a   1.000
_cell.length_b   1.000
_cell.length_c   1.000
_cell.angle_alpha   90.00
_cell.angle_beta   90.00
_cell.angle_gamma   90.00
#
_symmetry.space_group_name_H-M   'P 1'
#
loop_
_entity.id
_entity.type
_entity.pdbx_description
1 polymer ?
#
loop_
_entity_poly.entity_id
_entity_poly.type
_entity_poly.pdbx_seq_one_letter_code
_entity_poly.pdbx_strand_id
1 'polypeptide(L)'
;LRDIADQAVSAALGDAVRPAGPVHLNLPFREPLAGSLPPWWGADAGEGAHTVDAPLENDQSGALYQGGGGIGDADEALAADEEPLVLPRGIRTIVLAGEGAGPRAEALAWEGGWPLVAEIVSGARFGRQLVHSYRELLRRPELSDPIERVVVLGHPTLARETSALLSRDDVEVIALRGPGETVNLNGATVAVAAVAPAPTAASTTEAIAADRAWLGEWMRASRAASVDLSVPAPDGEALASADPQTRLGAISAELAVLREKLDRVALVDAAWRATWPHDRLVFGSSRLVRVADAVLPGKKVTVHANRGLAGIDGTVATAFGVAIASQAEGA
;
A
#
# COMPACT_ATOMS: atom_id res chain seq x y z
N LEU A 1 -14.38 22.66 23.91
CA LEU A 1 -13.14 22.65 23.09
C LEU A 1 -12.47 21.29 23.11
N ARG A 2 -12.26 20.65 24.27
CA ARG A 2 -11.74 19.27 24.35
C ARG A 2 -12.60 18.30 23.53
N ASP A 3 -13.92 18.29 23.73
CA ASP A 3 -14.83 17.44 22.96
C ASP A 3 -14.74 17.65 21.44
N ILE A 4 -14.55 18.90 20.99
CA ILE A 4 -14.39 19.21 19.56
C ILE A 4 -13.03 18.69 19.04
N ALA A 5 -11.97 18.83 19.84
CA ALA A 5 -10.66 18.28 19.49
C ALA A 5 -10.70 16.75 19.43
N ASP A 6 -11.37 16.09 20.38
CA ASP A 6 -11.54 14.65 20.42
C ASP A 6 -12.35 14.16 19.22
N GLN A 7 -13.45 14.85 18.87
CA GLN A 7 -14.23 14.57 17.67
C GLN A 7 -13.40 14.76 16.39
N ALA A 8 -12.59 15.82 16.32
CA ALA A 8 -11.74 16.07 15.16
C ALA A 8 -10.66 15.00 15.00
N VAL A 9 -10.03 14.57 16.09
CA VAL A 9 -9.03 13.48 16.09
C VAL A 9 -9.70 12.16 15.71
N SER A 10 -10.85 11.83 16.30
CA SER A 10 -11.61 10.62 15.97
C SER A 10 -12.00 10.59 14.49
N ALA A 11 -12.49 11.71 13.95
CA ALA A 11 -12.83 11.81 12.53
C ALA A 11 -11.60 11.70 11.62
N ALA A 12 -10.44 12.27 12.04
CA ALA A 12 -9.22 12.23 11.24
C ALA A 12 -8.58 10.84 11.21
N LEU A 13 -8.57 10.14 12.35
CA LEU A 13 -8.10 8.76 12.45
C LEU A 13 -9.05 7.77 11.80
N GLY A 14 -10.30 8.18 11.56
CA GLY A 14 -11.38 7.28 11.19
C GLY A 14 -11.80 6.39 12.35
N ASP A 15 -12.91 5.70 12.17
CA ASP A 15 -13.42 4.71 13.11
C ASP A 15 -14.09 3.55 12.34
N ALA A 16 -14.82 2.70 13.05
CA ALA A 16 -15.56 1.57 12.46
C ALA A 16 -16.60 2.00 11.39
N VAL A 17 -17.02 3.26 11.40
CA VAL A 17 -18.12 3.83 10.62
C VAL A 17 -17.62 4.96 9.71
N ARG A 18 -16.38 5.43 9.84
CA ARG A 18 -15.85 6.54 9.02
C ARG A 18 -14.42 6.29 8.56
N PRO A 19 -14.12 6.50 7.27
CA PRO A 19 -12.76 6.38 6.78
C PRO A 19 -11.86 7.46 7.40
N ALA A 20 -10.60 7.12 7.66
CA ALA A 20 -9.58 8.10 8.03
C ALA A 20 -9.40 9.14 6.93
N GLY A 21 -9.16 10.39 7.29
CA GLY A 21 -9.08 11.47 6.31
C GLY A 21 -8.78 12.86 6.89
N PRO A 22 -8.67 13.88 6.02
CA PRO A 22 -8.44 15.25 6.47
C PRO A 22 -9.69 15.80 7.19
N VAL A 23 -9.46 16.50 8.30
CA VAL A 23 -10.50 17.22 9.05
C VAL A 23 -10.17 18.70 9.09
N HIS A 24 -11.15 19.54 8.78
CA HIS A 24 -11.03 20.99 8.93
C HIS A 24 -11.60 21.44 10.28
N LEU A 25 -10.71 21.75 11.23
CA LEU A 25 -11.08 22.33 12.52
C LEU A 25 -10.95 23.86 12.47
N ASN A 26 -12.08 24.56 12.42
CA ASN A 26 -12.11 26.02 12.43
C ASN A 26 -12.33 26.56 13.85
N LEU A 27 -11.39 27.36 14.36
CA LEU A 27 -11.45 27.98 15.69
C LEU A 27 -11.50 29.51 15.54
N PRO A 28 -12.67 30.15 15.66
CA PRO A 28 -12.75 31.60 15.58
C PRO A 28 -12.16 32.23 16.85
N PHE A 29 -11.14 33.08 16.68
CA PHE A 29 -10.53 33.83 17.77
C PHE A 29 -10.94 35.31 17.73
N ARG A 30 -10.98 35.93 18.90
CA ARG A 30 -11.11 37.39 19.08
C ARG A 30 -10.01 37.90 20.01
N GLU A 31 -9.68 39.18 19.91
CA GLU A 31 -8.68 39.80 20.79
C GLU A 31 -9.04 39.64 22.28
N PRO A 32 -8.05 39.51 23.16
CA PRO A 32 -6.60 39.50 22.88
C PRO A 32 -6.08 38.12 22.44
N LEU A 33 -5.20 38.09 21.43
CA LEU A 33 -4.62 36.84 20.87
C LEU A 33 -3.32 36.39 21.57
N ALA A 34 -2.85 37.15 22.56
CA ALA A 34 -1.64 36.87 23.32
C ALA A 34 -1.89 37.05 24.81
N GLY A 35 -1.25 36.23 25.64
CA GLY A 35 -1.42 36.25 27.09
C GLY A 35 -0.48 35.27 27.78
N SER A 36 -0.55 35.22 29.11
CA SER A 36 0.14 34.19 29.89
C SER A 36 -0.38 32.81 29.54
N LEU A 37 0.53 31.85 29.35
CA LEU A 37 0.16 30.46 29.11
C LEU A 37 -0.68 29.93 30.29
N PRO A 38 -1.70 29.10 30.03
CA PRO A 38 -2.50 28.50 31.09
C PRO A 38 -1.64 27.64 32.03
N PRO A 39 -2.00 27.51 33.32
CA PRO A 39 -1.23 26.69 34.28
C PRO A 39 -1.07 25.21 33.89
N TRP A 40 -1.97 24.69 33.04
CA TRP A 40 -1.92 23.32 32.53
C TRP A 40 -0.95 23.16 31.34
N TRP A 41 -0.46 24.25 30.75
CA TRP A 41 0.47 24.20 29.62
C TRP A 41 1.89 23.90 30.13
N GLY A 42 2.36 22.67 29.95
CA GLY A 42 3.67 22.20 30.41
C GLY A 42 3.66 21.47 31.76
N ALA A 43 2.49 21.21 32.34
CA ALA A 43 2.36 20.24 33.43
C ALA A 43 2.47 18.81 32.85
N ASP A 44 3.29 17.95 33.47
CA ASP A 44 3.39 16.54 33.07
C ASP A 44 1.99 15.90 33.10
N ALA A 45 1.67 15.14 32.04
CA ALA A 45 0.34 14.59 31.77
C ALA A 45 -0.21 13.62 32.86
N GLY A 46 0.52 13.40 33.95
CA GLY A 46 0.20 12.45 35.01
C GLY A 46 -0.60 13.00 36.19
N GLU A 47 -0.58 14.31 36.48
CA GLU A 47 -1.23 14.83 37.70
C GLU A 47 -2.00 16.13 37.43
N GLY A 48 -3.33 16.04 37.44
CA GLY A 48 -4.19 17.21 37.69
C GLY A 48 -4.82 17.91 36.50
N ALA A 49 -5.06 17.24 35.36
CA ALA A 49 -5.89 17.80 34.28
C ALA A 49 -7.40 17.85 34.60
N HIS A 50 -7.76 18.09 35.87
CA HIS A 50 -9.14 18.25 36.31
C HIS A 50 -9.48 19.74 36.51
N THR A 51 -10.61 20.10 35.87
CA THR A 51 -11.50 21.23 36.15
C THR A 51 -11.05 22.64 35.74
N VAL A 52 -11.59 23.09 34.60
CA VAL A 52 -12.51 24.26 34.58
C VAL A 52 -13.44 24.10 33.37
N ASP A 53 -14.51 23.32 33.54
CA ASP A 53 -15.73 23.54 32.76
C ASP A 53 -16.44 24.74 33.37
N ALA A 54 -15.96 25.94 33.04
CA ALA A 54 -16.83 27.11 33.15
C ALA A 54 -17.91 26.93 32.07
N PRO A 55 -19.21 27.10 32.39
CA PRO A 55 -20.25 27.08 31.37
C PRO A 55 -19.91 28.17 30.36
N LEU A 56 -19.60 27.78 29.13
CA LEU A 56 -19.53 28.73 28.03
C LEU A 56 -20.96 29.23 27.81
N GLU A 57 -21.24 30.49 28.18
CA GLU A 57 -22.49 31.14 27.79
C GLU A 57 -22.65 31.00 26.27
N ASN A 58 -23.69 30.29 25.85
CA ASN A 58 -23.83 29.69 24.54
C ASN A 58 -24.17 30.70 23.41
N ASP A 59 -23.90 31.99 23.58
CA ASP A 59 -24.53 33.02 22.74
C ASP A 59 -23.58 33.78 21.80
N GLN A 60 -22.27 33.49 21.77
CA GLN A 60 -21.35 34.24 20.89
C GLN A 60 -20.24 33.43 20.20
N SER A 61 -20.33 32.10 20.15
CA SER A 61 -19.45 31.30 19.29
C SER A 61 -20.19 30.82 18.05
N GLY A 62 -20.34 31.74 17.10
CA GLY A 62 -20.80 31.43 15.77
C GLY A 62 -20.43 32.59 14.88
N ALA A 63 -19.33 32.47 14.13
CA ALA A 63 -19.34 33.13 12.84
C ALA A 63 -20.59 32.55 12.15
N LEU A 64 -21.64 33.37 11.99
CA LEU A 64 -22.76 33.05 11.11
C LEU A 64 -22.10 32.70 9.78
N TYR A 65 -21.99 31.40 9.51
CA TYR A 65 -21.46 30.89 8.26
C TYR A 65 -22.45 31.30 7.17
N GLN A 66 -22.28 32.53 6.70
CA GLN A 66 -23.06 33.13 5.62
C GLN A 66 -22.34 32.80 4.32
N GLY A 67 -22.59 31.61 3.79
CA GLY A 67 -22.21 31.29 2.41
C GLY A 67 -21.42 30.01 2.26
N GLY A 68 -22.12 29.00 1.74
CA GLY A 68 -21.60 27.70 1.34
C GLY A 68 -22.67 26.67 1.67
N GLY A 69 -23.09 25.85 0.70
CA GLY A 69 -23.99 24.73 0.97
C GLY A 69 -23.48 23.94 2.18
N GLY A 70 -24.41 23.41 3.00
CA GLY A 70 -24.09 22.68 4.22
C GLY A 70 -22.85 21.80 4.10
N ILE A 71 -22.08 21.68 5.19
CA ILE A 71 -20.94 20.77 5.27
C ILE A 71 -21.44 19.42 4.75
N GLY A 72 -20.85 18.93 3.65
CA GLY A 72 -21.23 17.64 3.10
C GLY A 72 -21.12 16.59 4.19
N ASP A 73 -22.13 15.73 4.30
CA ASP A 73 -22.06 14.62 5.25
C ASP A 73 -20.88 13.73 4.85
N ALA A 74 -20.10 13.32 5.85
CA ALA A 74 -19.06 12.33 5.63
C ALA A 74 -19.74 11.03 5.15
N ASP A 75 -19.14 10.35 4.16
CA ASP A 75 -19.61 9.02 3.77
C ASP A 75 -19.61 8.12 5.00
N GLU A 76 -20.79 7.61 5.35
CA GLU A 76 -20.94 6.59 6.39
C GLU A 76 -20.39 5.28 5.84
N ALA A 77 -19.28 4.81 6.41
CA ALA A 77 -18.84 3.43 6.23
C ALA A 77 -19.83 2.50 6.95
N LEU A 78 -20.24 1.45 6.25
CA LEU A 78 -21.12 0.40 6.78
C LEU A 78 -20.41 -0.39 7.90
N ALA A 79 -21.17 -0.73 8.95
CA ALA A 79 -20.73 -1.22 10.26
C ALA A 79 -19.61 -2.28 10.26
N ALA A 80 -18.66 -2.14 11.20
CA ALA A 80 -17.49 -3.01 11.37
C ALA A 80 -17.76 -4.41 11.97
N ASP A 81 -18.99 -4.70 12.41
CA ASP A 81 -19.37 -5.98 13.04
C ASP A 81 -19.81 -7.07 12.04
N GLU A 82 -19.53 -6.90 10.75
CA GLU A 82 -19.90 -7.89 9.74
C GLU A 82 -19.00 -9.15 9.82
N GLU A 83 -19.63 -10.33 9.86
CA GLU A 83 -18.92 -11.60 9.73
C GLU A 83 -18.13 -11.63 8.40
N PRO A 84 -16.89 -12.16 8.39
CA PRO A 84 -16.08 -12.20 7.18
C PRO A 84 -16.78 -12.99 6.07
N LEU A 85 -16.77 -12.46 4.84
CA LEU A 85 -17.23 -13.21 3.68
C LEU A 85 -16.32 -14.43 3.48
N VAL A 86 -16.90 -15.62 3.60
CA VAL A 86 -16.18 -16.88 3.40
C VAL A 86 -16.07 -17.18 1.91
N LEU A 87 -14.84 -17.21 1.42
CA LEU A 87 -14.52 -17.43 0.02
C LEU A 87 -14.38 -18.94 -0.28
N PRO A 88 -15.24 -19.54 -1.12
CA PRO A 88 -15.10 -20.93 -1.49
C PRO A 88 -13.81 -21.20 -2.26
N ARG A 89 -13.24 -22.40 -2.05
CA ARG A 89 -12.02 -22.89 -2.71
C ARG A 89 -12.28 -23.41 -4.12
N GLY A 90 -11.22 -23.51 -4.91
CA GLY A 90 -11.25 -24.12 -6.25
C GLY A 90 -11.66 -23.17 -7.37
N ILE A 91 -12.02 -21.92 -7.04
CA ILE A 91 -12.22 -20.84 -8.00
C ILE A 91 -10.85 -20.21 -8.28
N ARG A 92 -10.57 -19.90 -9.56
CA ARG A 92 -9.30 -19.30 -10.02
C ARG A 92 -9.16 -17.87 -9.52
N THR A 93 -8.81 -17.77 -8.23
CA THR A 93 -8.77 -16.56 -7.43
C THR A 93 -7.36 -15.97 -7.45
N ILE A 94 -7.24 -14.65 -7.54
CA ILE A 94 -6.00 -13.93 -7.21
C ILE A 94 -6.26 -12.91 -6.09
N VAL A 95 -5.25 -12.64 -5.28
CA VAL A 95 -5.26 -11.55 -4.30
C VAL A 95 -4.52 -10.37 -4.90
N LEU A 96 -5.17 -9.21 -4.98
CA LEU A 96 -4.61 -7.97 -5.50
C LEU A 96 -4.44 -6.95 -4.35
N ALA A 97 -3.20 -6.59 -4.06
CA ALA A 97 -2.85 -5.65 -3.01
C ALA A 97 -2.39 -4.31 -3.60
N GLY A 98 -3.19 -3.26 -3.38
CA GLY A 98 -2.87 -1.86 -3.69
C GLY A 98 -2.38 -1.08 -2.47
N GLU A 99 -2.26 0.24 -2.58
CA GLU A 99 -1.88 1.11 -1.46
C GLU A 99 -2.78 0.87 -0.24
N GLY A 100 -2.18 0.74 0.95
CA GLY A 100 -2.93 0.53 2.20
C GLY A 100 -3.41 -0.91 2.44
N ALA A 101 -3.09 -1.87 1.57
CA ALA A 101 -3.47 -3.28 1.77
C ALA A 101 -2.84 -3.91 3.02
N GLY A 102 -1.57 -3.59 3.28
CA GLY A 102 -0.82 -4.08 4.42
C GLY A 102 -0.54 -5.60 4.41
N PRO A 103 0.02 -6.14 5.50
CA PRO A 103 0.43 -7.54 5.58
C PRO A 103 -0.75 -8.54 5.53
N ARG A 104 -1.99 -8.09 5.75
CA ARG A 104 -3.16 -8.96 5.68
C ARG A 104 -3.39 -9.53 4.28
N ALA A 105 -3.01 -8.81 3.23
CA ALA A 105 -3.12 -9.33 1.86
C ALA A 105 -2.21 -10.54 1.62
N GLU A 106 -0.99 -10.53 2.18
CA GLU A 106 -0.08 -11.68 2.10
C GLU A 106 -0.62 -12.86 2.92
N ALA A 107 -1.13 -12.60 4.13
CA ALA A 107 -1.73 -13.63 4.97
C ALA A 107 -2.98 -14.27 4.31
N LEU A 108 -3.82 -13.45 3.67
CA LEU A 108 -5.01 -13.94 2.96
C LEU A 108 -4.63 -14.83 1.78
N ALA A 109 -3.67 -14.39 0.96
CA ALA A 109 -3.15 -15.23 -0.12
C ALA A 109 -2.63 -16.54 0.46
N TRP A 110 -1.89 -16.48 1.58
CA TRP A 110 -1.27 -17.64 2.23
C TRP A 110 -2.29 -18.66 2.69
N GLU A 111 -3.29 -18.20 3.44
CA GLU A 111 -4.42 -19.00 3.93
C GLU A 111 -5.26 -19.57 2.78
N GLY A 112 -5.44 -18.80 1.70
CA GLY A 112 -6.21 -19.18 0.52
C GLY A 112 -5.46 -20.14 -0.40
N GLY A 113 -4.14 -20.11 -0.40
CA GLY A 113 -3.35 -20.83 -1.41
C GLY A 113 -3.43 -20.16 -2.79
N TRP A 114 -3.54 -18.83 -2.85
CA TRP A 114 -3.76 -18.08 -4.09
C TRP A 114 -2.57 -17.20 -4.48
N PRO A 115 -2.39 -16.87 -5.78
CA PRO A 115 -1.37 -15.93 -6.22
C PRO A 115 -1.57 -14.53 -5.62
N LEU A 116 -0.49 -13.92 -5.15
CA LEU A 116 -0.48 -12.54 -4.63
C LEU A 116 0.12 -11.58 -5.66
N VAL A 117 -0.71 -10.71 -6.22
CA VAL A 117 -0.29 -9.56 -7.01
C VAL A 117 -0.22 -8.35 -6.09
N ALA A 118 0.97 -7.86 -5.81
CA ALA A 118 1.18 -6.76 -4.86
C ALA A 118 1.93 -5.59 -5.48
N GLU A 119 1.29 -4.43 -5.50
CA GLU A 119 1.94 -3.17 -5.86
C GLU A 119 3.08 -2.85 -4.88
N ILE A 120 4.12 -2.13 -5.32
CA ILE A 120 5.27 -1.77 -4.47
C ILE A 120 4.87 -0.97 -3.23
N VAL A 121 3.80 -0.18 -3.31
CA VAL A 121 3.24 0.63 -2.21
C VAL A 121 2.24 -0.12 -1.34
N SER A 122 2.00 -1.42 -1.60
CA SER A 122 0.93 -2.15 -0.94
C SER A 122 1.20 -2.46 0.53
N GLY A 123 2.47 -2.46 0.94
CA GLY A 123 2.87 -3.03 2.22
C GLY A 123 2.72 -4.56 2.29
N ALA A 124 2.43 -5.23 1.16
CA ALA A 124 2.23 -6.67 1.05
C ALA A 124 3.22 -7.35 0.09
N ARG A 125 4.21 -6.63 -0.45
CA ARG A 125 5.13 -7.13 -1.48
C ARG A 125 6.24 -8.03 -0.91
N PHE A 126 5.84 -9.11 -0.25
CA PHE A 126 6.70 -10.15 0.31
C PHE A 126 5.94 -11.49 0.35
N GLY A 127 6.57 -12.53 0.89
CA GLY A 127 5.94 -13.83 1.04
C GLY A 127 6.09 -14.73 -0.19
N ARG A 128 5.72 -16.00 -0.04
CA ARG A 128 6.07 -17.03 -1.03
C ARG A 128 5.12 -17.16 -2.22
N GLN A 129 3.97 -16.51 -2.13
CA GLN A 129 2.97 -16.49 -3.20
C GLN A 129 3.02 -15.19 -4.01
N LEU A 130 3.97 -14.31 -3.68
CA LEU A 130 4.19 -13.08 -4.42
C LEU A 130 4.50 -13.39 -5.89
N VAL A 131 3.71 -12.80 -6.76
CA VAL A 131 3.88 -12.83 -8.21
C VAL A 131 4.83 -11.70 -8.63
N HIS A 132 6.07 -12.06 -8.93
CA HIS A 132 7.04 -11.18 -9.59
C HIS A 132 6.60 -10.83 -11.01
N SER A 133 6.95 -9.63 -11.47
CA SER A 133 6.67 -9.15 -12.82
C SER A 133 5.18 -9.28 -13.21
N TYR A 134 4.29 -9.10 -12.23
CA TYR A 134 2.85 -9.34 -12.40
C TYR A 134 2.23 -8.55 -13.56
N ARG A 135 2.73 -7.34 -13.84
CA ARG A 135 2.25 -6.51 -14.95
C ARG A 135 2.43 -7.20 -16.30
N GLU A 136 3.57 -7.87 -16.49
CA GLU A 136 3.84 -8.65 -17.70
C GLU A 136 2.95 -9.89 -17.75
N LEU A 137 2.80 -10.59 -16.62
CA LEU A 137 1.98 -11.79 -16.54
C LEU A 137 0.49 -11.52 -16.77
N LEU A 138 -0.04 -10.38 -16.30
CA LEU A 138 -1.42 -9.98 -16.52
C LEU A 138 -1.71 -9.59 -17.98
N ARG A 139 -0.69 -9.35 -18.81
CA ARG A 139 -0.88 -9.14 -20.26
C ARG A 139 -0.94 -10.43 -21.05
N ARG A 140 -0.64 -11.57 -20.43
CA ARG A 140 -0.63 -12.88 -21.06
C ARG A 140 -2.03 -13.50 -20.96
N PRO A 141 -2.78 -13.61 -22.07
CA PRO A 141 -4.15 -14.13 -22.05
C PRO A 141 -4.25 -15.52 -21.41
N GLU A 142 -3.23 -16.36 -21.59
CA GLU A 142 -3.16 -17.69 -20.99
C GLU A 142 -3.15 -17.70 -19.45
N LEU A 143 -2.78 -16.59 -18.81
CA LEU A 143 -2.85 -16.42 -17.36
C LEU A 143 -4.01 -15.51 -16.93
N SER A 144 -4.27 -14.43 -17.68
CA SER A 144 -5.30 -13.45 -17.32
C SER A 144 -6.71 -13.93 -17.60
N ASP A 145 -6.97 -14.55 -18.74
CA ASP A 145 -8.33 -14.92 -19.15
C ASP A 145 -8.94 -15.98 -18.23
N PRO A 146 -8.17 -16.98 -17.74
CA PRO A 146 -8.61 -17.94 -16.72
C PRO A 146 -9.03 -17.37 -15.35
N ILE A 147 -8.71 -16.11 -15.02
CA ILE A 147 -9.04 -15.54 -13.71
C ILE A 147 -10.56 -15.43 -13.58
N GLU A 148 -11.09 -15.98 -12.48
CA GLU A 148 -12.54 -15.98 -12.19
C GLU A 148 -12.89 -15.02 -11.05
N ARG A 149 -11.96 -14.83 -10.09
CA ARG A 149 -12.16 -13.98 -8.91
C ARG A 149 -10.92 -13.15 -8.61
N VAL A 150 -11.13 -11.89 -8.24
CA VAL A 150 -10.09 -11.01 -7.68
C VAL A 150 -10.52 -10.50 -6.32
N VAL A 151 -9.69 -10.73 -5.31
CA VAL A 151 -9.88 -10.17 -3.97
C VAL A 151 -8.96 -8.97 -3.80
N VAL A 152 -9.53 -7.77 -3.74
CA VAL A 152 -8.80 -6.51 -3.70
C VAL A 152 -8.65 -6.03 -2.25
N LEU A 153 -7.41 -5.77 -1.84
CA LEU A 153 -7.10 -5.09 -0.58
C LEU A 153 -6.38 -3.78 -0.90
N GLY A 154 -6.74 -2.71 -0.18
CA GLY A 154 -6.23 -1.37 -0.44
C GLY A 154 -6.71 -0.80 -1.78
N HIS A 155 -5.98 0.18 -2.29
CA HIS A 155 -6.36 0.94 -3.49
C HIS A 155 -5.31 0.78 -4.61
N PRO A 156 -5.48 -0.20 -5.53
CA PRO A 156 -4.52 -0.45 -6.61
C PRO A 156 -4.63 0.61 -7.70
N THR A 157 -3.57 1.40 -7.90
CA THR A 157 -3.58 2.55 -8.83
C THR A 157 -2.34 2.67 -9.70
N LEU A 158 -1.34 1.79 -9.52
CA LEU A 158 -0.05 1.92 -10.20
C LEU A 158 0.00 1.25 -11.56
N ALA A 159 -0.73 0.16 -11.75
CA ALA A 159 -0.71 -0.65 -12.97
C ALA A 159 -2.00 -0.48 -13.76
N ARG A 160 -1.90 -0.38 -15.10
CA ARG A 160 -3.09 -0.33 -15.96
C ARG A 160 -3.68 -1.71 -16.15
N GLU A 161 -2.84 -2.73 -16.05
CA GLU A 161 -3.18 -4.14 -16.17
C GLU A 161 -4.10 -4.59 -15.04
N THR A 162 -3.91 -4.07 -13.83
CA THR A 162 -4.82 -4.31 -12.70
C THR A 162 -6.15 -3.59 -12.92
N SER A 163 -6.14 -2.33 -13.36
CA SER A 163 -7.38 -1.62 -13.72
C SER A 163 -8.16 -2.35 -14.83
N ALA A 164 -7.47 -2.83 -15.87
CA ALA A 164 -8.08 -3.57 -16.96
C ALA A 164 -8.71 -4.89 -16.48
N LEU A 165 -8.02 -5.64 -15.60
CA LEU A 165 -8.56 -6.83 -14.97
C LEU A 165 -9.81 -6.53 -14.13
N LEU A 166 -9.79 -5.46 -13.35
CA LEU A 166 -10.90 -5.06 -12.47
C LEU A 166 -12.10 -4.47 -13.22
N SER A 167 -11.91 -4.05 -14.48
CA SER A 167 -12.97 -3.56 -15.36
C SER A 167 -13.69 -4.67 -16.13
N ARG A 168 -13.24 -5.92 -16.03
CA ARG A 168 -13.91 -7.07 -16.65
C ARG A 168 -15.24 -7.36 -15.97
N ASP A 169 -16.25 -7.67 -16.80
CA ASP A 169 -17.59 -8.06 -16.37
C ASP A 169 -17.73 -9.56 -16.11
N ASP A 170 -16.79 -10.37 -16.60
CA ASP A 170 -16.72 -11.81 -16.41
C ASP A 170 -15.91 -12.25 -15.17
N VAL A 171 -15.38 -11.30 -14.40
CA VAL A 171 -14.57 -11.54 -13.20
C VAL A 171 -15.32 -11.09 -11.95
N GLU A 172 -15.44 -11.98 -10.96
CA GLU A 172 -15.97 -11.63 -9.64
C GLU A 172 -14.95 -10.77 -8.88
N VAL A 173 -15.25 -9.49 -8.70
CA VAL A 173 -14.40 -8.58 -7.92
C VAL A 173 -14.98 -8.41 -6.52
N ILE A 174 -14.19 -8.77 -5.52
CA ILE A 174 -14.51 -8.61 -4.09
C ILE A 174 -13.49 -7.63 -3.52
N ALA A 175 -13.91 -6.43 -3.17
CA ALA A 175 -13.02 -5.40 -2.64
C ALA A 175 -13.24 -5.20 -1.14
N LEU A 176 -12.17 -5.28 -0.35
CA LEU A 176 -12.24 -4.89 1.05
C LEU A 176 -12.44 -3.39 1.14
N ARG A 177 -13.42 -2.98 1.93
CA ARG A 177 -13.64 -1.58 2.28
C ARG A 177 -12.39 -1.07 3.00
N GLY A 178 -11.87 0.04 2.53
CA GLY A 178 -10.79 0.79 3.17
C GLY A 178 -11.17 2.25 3.27
N PRO A 179 -10.28 3.12 3.78
CA PRO A 179 -10.54 4.54 3.78
C PRO A 179 -10.68 5.09 2.36
N GLY A 180 -11.78 5.82 2.09
CA GLY A 180 -12.08 6.43 0.79
C GLY A 180 -13.09 5.65 -0.07
N GLU A 181 -13.15 5.99 -1.36
CA GLU A 181 -14.09 5.38 -2.30
C GLU A 181 -13.75 3.91 -2.57
N THR A 182 -14.76 3.05 -2.49
CA THR A 182 -14.60 1.62 -2.82
C THR A 182 -14.25 1.45 -4.29
N VAL A 183 -13.25 0.62 -4.58
CA VAL A 183 -12.91 0.27 -5.96
C VAL A 183 -14.11 -0.42 -6.61
N ASN A 184 -14.68 0.18 -7.66
CA ASN A 184 -15.79 -0.43 -8.42
C ASN A 184 -15.71 -0.07 -9.91
N LEU A 185 -14.68 -0.58 -10.59
CA LEU A 185 -14.40 -0.23 -11.99
C LEU A 185 -15.30 -0.94 -13.01
N ASN A 186 -16.04 -1.98 -12.61
CA ASN A 186 -16.94 -2.74 -13.46
C ASN A 186 -18.43 -2.52 -13.11
N GLY A 187 -18.74 -1.71 -12.10
CA GLY A 187 -20.11 -1.49 -11.63
C GLY A 187 -20.74 -2.67 -10.88
N ALA A 188 -20.03 -3.79 -10.74
CA ALA A 188 -20.50 -5.02 -10.12
C ALA A 188 -19.62 -5.49 -8.95
N THR A 189 -18.67 -4.66 -8.51
CA THR A 189 -17.75 -5.02 -7.42
C THR A 189 -18.50 -5.15 -6.10
N VAL A 190 -18.25 -6.25 -5.38
CA VAL A 190 -18.83 -6.52 -4.06
C VAL A 190 -17.91 -5.95 -2.98
N ALA A 191 -18.37 -4.93 -2.27
CA ALA A 191 -17.63 -4.29 -1.19
C ALA A 191 -17.88 -4.98 0.16
N VAL A 192 -16.83 -5.49 0.80
CA VAL A 192 -16.91 -6.29 2.05
C VAL A 192 -16.04 -5.71 3.16
N ALA A 193 -16.46 -5.85 4.42
CA ALA A 193 -15.63 -5.42 5.56
C ALA A 193 -14.43 -6.36 5.79
N ALA A 194 -14.66 -7.67 5.64
CA ALA A 194 -13.64 -8.69 5.85
C ALA A 194 -13.87 -9.90 4.95
N VAL A 195 -12.80 -10.67 4.70
CA VAL A 195 -12.83 -11.93 3.95
C VAL A 195 -12.00 -12.99 4.66
N ALA A 196 -12.41 -14.24 4.51
CA ALA A 196 -11.64 -15.40 4.93
C ALA A 196 -11.78 -16.53 3.90
N PRO A 197 -10.72 -17.29 3.57
CA PRO A 197 -10.86 -18.49 2.76
C PRO A 197 -11.65 -19.56 3.51
N ALA A 198 -12.44 -20.36 2.78
CA ALA A 198 -13.13 -21.49 3.38
C ALA A 198 -12.12 -22.45 4.06
N PRO A 199 -12.42 -22.95 5.27
CA PRO A 199 -11.55 -23.90 5.97
C PRO A 199 -11.30 -25.14 5.12
N THR A 200 -10.07 -25.65 5.14
CA THR A 200 -9.69 -26.87 4.41
C THR A 200 -10.57 -28.06 4.81
N ALA A 201 -10.93 -28.18 6.08
CA ALA A 201 -11.81 -29.24 6.59
C ALA A 201 -13.25 -29.15 6.06
N ALA A 202 -13.69 -27.97 5.61
CA ALA A 202 -15.00 -27.74 5.03
C ALA A 202 -14.99 -27.72 3.48
N SER A 203 -13.83 -28.00 2.87
CA SER A 203 -13.63 -27.94 1.42
C SER A 203 -13.37 -29.32 0.83
N THR A 204 -13.76 -29.53 -0.43
CA THR A 204 -13.50 -30.80 -1.12
C THR A 204 -12.02 -30.96 -1.48
N THR A 205 -11.56 -32.21 -1.60
CA THR A 205 -10.19 -32.51 -2.03
C THR A 205 -9.88 -31.94 -3.40
N GLU A 206 -10.85 -31.97 -4.32
CA GLU A 206 -10.75 -31.45 -5.68
C GLU A 206 -10.56 -29.93 -5.68
N ALA A 207 -11.31 -29.20 -4.84
CA ALA A 207 -11.19 -27.75 -4.72
C ALA A 207 -9.80 -27.33 -4.18
N ILE A 208 -9.30 -28.04 -3.18
CA ILE A 208 -7.96 -27.81 -2.63
C ILE A 208 -6.88 -28.14 -3.66
N ALA A 209 -7.06 -29.20 -4.45
CA ALA A 209 -6.15 -29.55 -5.53
C ALA A 209 -6.15 -28.50 -6.65
N ALA A 210 -7.33 -27.94 -6.98
CA ALA A 210 -7.48 -26.87 -7.95
C ALA A 210 -6.75 -25.58 -7.51
N ASP A 211 -6.93 -25.14 -6.25
CA ASP A 211 -6.19 -23.99 -5.70
C ASP A 211 -4.66 -24.20 -5.84
N ARG A 212 -4.17 -25.40 -5.50
CA ARG A 212 -2.74 -25.75 -5.59
C ARG A 212 -2.23 -25.74 -7.03
N ALA A 213 -3.00 -26.30 -7.96
CA ALA A 213 -2.65 -26.33 -9.38
C ALA A 213 -2.56 -24.90 -9.95
N TRP A 214 -3.56 -24.07 -9.62
CA TRP A 214 -3.65 -22.68 -10.01
C TRP A 214 -2.48 -21.85 -9.47
N LEU A 215 -2.19 -21.93 -8.17
CA LEU A 215 -1.02 -21.28 -7.59
C LEU A 215 0.29 -21.77 -8.23
N GLY A 216 0.41 -23.08 -8.47
CA GLY A 216 1.59 -23.67 -9.10
C GLY A 216 1.86 -23.12 -10.51
N GLU A 217 0.81 -22.88 -11.29
CA GLU A 217 0.89 -22.27 -12.62
C GLU A 217 1.46 -20.85 -12.56
N TRP A 218 0.88 -20.00 -11.71
CA TRP A 218 1.35 -18.64 -11.50
C TRP A 218 2.78 -18.58 -10.96
N MET A 219 3.14 -19.47 -10.03
CA MET A 219 4.50 -19.47 -9.45
C MET A 219 5.56 -19.93 -10.46
N ARG A 220 5.23 -20.84 -11.38
CA ARG A 220 6.12 -21.20 -12.49
C ARG A 220 6.30 -20.03 -13.45
N ALA A 221 5.22 -19.37 -13.85
CA ALA A 221 5.26 -18.20 -14.72
C ALA A 221 6.03 -17.03 -14.06
N SER A 222 5.79 -16.79 -12.77
CA SER A 222 6.46 -15.75 -11.99
C SER A 222 7.96 -15.96 -11.91
N ARG A 223 8.41 -17.21 -11.66
CA ARG A 223 9.83 -17.54 -11.65
C ARG A 223 10.47 -17.30 -13.02
N ALA A 224 9.80 -17.70 -14.10
CA ALA A 224 10.29 -17.50 -15.46
C ALA A 224 10.35 -16.01 -15.87
N ALA A 225 9.48 -15.17 -15.31
CA ALA A 225 9.42 -13.74 -15.59
C ALA A 225 10.19 -12.88 -14.58
N SER A 226 10.85 -13.47 -13.58
CA SER A 226 11.59 -12.73 -12.55
C SER A 226 12.75 -11.97 -13.18
N VAL A 227 12.89 -10.70 -12.84
CA VAL A 227 13.98 -9.85 -13.35
C VAL A 227 15.20 -10.06 -12.46
N ASP A 228 16.30 -10.52 -13.06
CA ASP A 228 17.60 -10.53 -12.38
C ASP A 228 18.22 -9.14 -12.50
N LEU A 229 18.28 -8.44 -11.37
CA LEU A 229 18.88 -7.12 -11.24
C LEU A 229 20.28 -7.20 -10.64
N SER A 230 20.85 -8.39 -10.44
CA SER A 230 22.18 -8.55 -9.88
C SER A 230 23.23 -7.99 -10.84
N VAL A 231 24.24 -7.30 -10.29
CA VAL A 231 25.42 -6.95 -11.07
C VAL A 231 26.16 -8.26 -11.36
N PRO A 232 26.50 -8.56 -12.62
CA PRO A 232 27.27 -9.76 -12.95
C PRO A 232 28.53 -9.83 -12.10
N ALA A 233 28.79 -11.00 -11.51
CA ALA A 233 30.01 -11.20 -10.74
C ALA A 233 31.24 -11.09 -11.67
N PRO A 234 32.35 -10.50 -11.19
CA PRO A 234 33.57 -10.44 -11.97
C PRO A 234 34.04 -11.84 -12.38
N ASP A 235 34.46 -11.98 -13.64
CA ASP A 235 35.04 -13.24 -14.12
C ASP A 235 36.48 -13.36 -13.60
N GLY A 236 36.61 -13.88 -12.39
CA GLY A 236 37.89 -14.05 -11.71
C GLY A 236 38.87 -14.94 -12.47
N GLU A 237 38.38 -15.95 -13.20
CA GLU A 237 39.22 -16.84 -14.01
C GLU A 237 39.75 -16.12 -15.25
N ALA A 238 38.89 -15.37 -15.97
CA ALA A 238 39.31 -14.60 -17.13
C ALA A 238 40.25 -13.44 -16.74
N LEU A 239 40.03 -12.80 -15.58
CA LEU A 239 40.92 -11.78 -15.03
C LEU A 239 42.30 -12.36 -14.64
N ALA A 240 42.35 -13.60 -14.15
CA ALA A 240 43.60 -14.28 -13.80
C ALA A 240 44.25 -15.01 -15.00
N SER A 241 43.58 -15.07 -16.15
CA SER A 241 44.05 -15.81 -17.33
C SER A 241 45.44 -15.35 -17.78
N ALA A 242 46.29 -16.31 -18.14
CA ALA A 242 47.60 -16.06 -18.74
C ALA A 242 47.51 -15.55 -20.18
N ASP A 243 46.39 -15.78 -20.85
CA ASP A 243 46.12 -15.28 -22.20
C ASP A 243 45.80 -13.77 -22.18
N PRO A 244 46.60 -12.92 -22.84
CA PRO A 244 46.39 -11.46 -22.82
C PRO A 244 45.05 -11.02 -23.40
N GLN A 245 44.51 -11.72 -24.42
CA GLN A 245 43.23 -11.33 -25.04
C GLN A 245 42.04 -11.58 -24.11
N THR A 246 42.01 -12.74 -23.47
CA THR A 246 41.00 -13.11 -22.47
C THR A 246 41.01 -12.13 -21.29
N ARG A 247 42.21 -11.79 -20.78
CA ARG A 247 42.35 -10.84 -19.66
C ARG A 247 41.88 -9.43 -20.03
N LEU A 248 42.26 -8.93 -21.22
CA LEU A 248 41.81 -7.61 -21.70
C LEU A 248 40.30 -7.55 -21.91
N GLY A 249 39.69 -8.65 -22.40
CA GLY A 249 38.24 -8.79 -22.50
C GLY A 249 37.55 -8.65 -21.15
N ALA A 250 38.04 -9.38 -20.13
CA ALA A 250 37.52 -9.32 -18.77
C ALA A 250 37.66 -7.92 -18.16
N ILE A 251 38.84 -7.30 -18.25
CA ILE A 251 39.05 -5.91 -17.77
C ILE A 251 38.12 -4.92 -18.49
N SER A 252 37.91 -5.10 -19.79
CA SER A 252 36.99 -4.24 -20.56
C SER A 252 35.54 -4.40 -20.12
N ALA A 253 35.12 -5.62 -19.78
CA ALA A 253 33.80 -5.89 -19.21
C ALA A 253 33.63 -5.23 -17.82
N GLU A 254 34.63 -5.33 -16.93
CA GLU A 254 34.63 -4.64 -15.63
C GLU A 254 34.52 -3.11 -15.79
N LEU A 255 35.32 -2.54 -16.72
CA LEU A 255 35.27 -1.11 -17.01
C LEU A 255 33.95 -0.68 -17.66
N ALA A 256 33.29 -1.58 -18.41
CA ALA A 256 31.99 -1.31 -19.01
C ALA A 256 30.89 -1.18 -17.96
N VAL A 257 30.90 -2.04 -16.92
CA VAL A 257 29.99 -1.94 -15.76
C VAL A 257 30.18 -0.60 -15.04
N LEU A 258 31.43 -0.17 -14.82
CA LEU A 258 31.74 1.13 -14.19
C LEU A 258 31.33 2.34 -15.05
N ARG A 259 31.23 2.16 -16.37
CA ARG A 259 30.86 3.20 -17.34
C ARG A 259 29.38 3.16 -17.71
N GLU A 260 28.62 2.23 -17.16
CA GLU A 260 27.20 2.12 -17.45
C GLU A 260 26.48 3.39 -16.99
N LYS A 261 25.64 3.94 -17.86
CA LYS A 261 24.94 5.18 -17.56
C LYS A 261 23.87 4.90 -16.52
N LEU A 262 23.83 5.72 -15.47
CA LEU A 262 22.78 5.65 -14.47
C LEU A 262 21.42 5.82 -15.16
N ASP A 263 20.57 4.81 -15.01
CA ASP A 263 19.19 4.84 -15.45
C ASP A 263 18.22 4.70 -14.27
N ARG A 264 16.92 4.68 -14.57
CA ARG A 264 15.89 4.60 -13.53
C ARG A 264 15.84 3.23 -12.85
N VAL A 265 16.17 2.15 -13.58
CA VAL A 265 16.16 0.79 -13.05
C VAL A 265 17.30 0.64 -12.06
N ALA A 266 18.52 1.00 -12.46
CA ALA A 266 19.69 1.03 -11.60
C ALA A 266 19.47 1.89 -10.36
N LEU A 267 18.82 3.05 -10.48
CA LEU A 267 18.52 3.92 -9.34
C LEU A 267 17.57 3.27 -8.33
N VAL A 268 16.42 2.73 -8.78
CA VAL A 268 15.44 2.14 -7.85
C VAL A 268 15.97 0.86 -7.22
N ASP A 269 16.75 0.09 -7.96
CA ASP A 269 17.37 -1.14 -7.50
C ASP A 269 18.49 -0.88 -6.48
N ALA A 270 19.36 0.10 -6.73
CA ALA A 270 20.38 0.51 -5.76
C ALA A 270 19.74 0.99 -4.44
N ALA A 271 18.71 1.82 -4.51
CA ALA A 271 17.96 2.24 -3.32
C ALA A 271 17.30 1.04 -2.62
N TRP A 272 16.68 0.13 -3.37
CA TRP A 272 16.03 -1.06 -2.83
C TRP A 272 17.00 -2.01 -2.14
N ARG A 273 18.20 -2.22 -2.70
CA ARG A 273 19.22 -3.06 -2.07
C ARG A 273 19.77 -2.46 -0.78
N ALA A 274 19.84 -1.13 -0.71
CA ALA A 274 20.33 -0.42 0.48
C ALA A 274 19.37 -0.46 1.68
N THR A 275 18.10 -0.81 1.49
CA THR A 275 17.11 -0.82 2.59
C THR A 275 17.18 -2.06 3.50
N TRP A 276 16.62 -1.95 4.69
CA TRP A 276 16.41 -3.02 5.67
C TRP A 276 14.95 -3.02 6.14
N PRO A 277 14.45 -4.08 6.81
CA PRO A 277 13.03 -4.20 7.16
C PRO A 277 12.44 -3.05 7.98
N HIS A 278 13.27 -2.32 8.74
CA HIS A 278 12.86 -1.16 9.53
C HIS A 278 12.90 0.16 8.75
N ASP A 279 13.50 0.19 7.56
CA ASP A 279 13.56 1.40 6.75
C ASP A 279 12.19 1.77 6.17
N ARG A 280 12.06 3.05 5.82
CA ARG A 280 10.92 3.59 5.08
C ARG A 280 11.44 4.15 3.76
N LEU A 281 10.98 3.59 2.65
CA LEU A 281 11.35 4.07 1.32
C LEU A 281 10.23 4.93 0.75
N VAL A 282 10.55 6.15 0.33
CA VAL A 282 9.57 7.07 -0.26
C VAL A 282 9.90 7.26 -1.73
N PHE A 283 8.95 6.90 -2.61
CA PHE A 283 9.05 7.19 -4.04
C PHE A 283 8.19 8.40 -4.41
N GLY A 284 8.69 9.23 -5.32
CA GLY A 284 7.84 10.20 -6.01
C GLY A 284 6.75 9.49 -6.82
N SER A 285 5.52 10.02 -6.79
CA SER A 285 4.29 9.38 -7.29
C SER A 285 4.16 9.20 -8.81
N SER A 286 5.22 9.54 -9.56
CA SER A 286 5.24 9.51 -11.02
C SER A 286 6.01 8.30 -11.57
N ARG A 287 7.12 8.51 -12.28
CA ARG A 287 7.77 7.44 -13.06
C ARG A 287 8.56 6.45 -12.21
N LEU A 288 9.25 6.89 -11.16
CA LEU A 288 10.14 6.01 -10.38
C LEU A 288 9.36 4.92 -9.60
N VAL A 289 8.23 5.27 -8.97
CA VAL A 289 7.39 4.27 -8.28
C VAL A 289 6.89 3.19 -9.26
N ARG A 290 6.58 3.56 -10.51
CA ARG A 290 6.16 2.59 -11.55
C ARG A 290 7.30 1.72 -12.06
N VAL A 291 8.51 2.26 -12.17
CA VAL A 291 9.71 1.47 -12.51
C VAL A 291 10.00 0.49 -11.38
N ALA A 292 10.02 0.96 -10.13
CA ALA A 292 10.19 0.13 -8.93
C ALA A 292 9.15 -1.00 -8.85
N ASP A 293 7.89 -0.66 -9.13
CA ASP A 293 6.79 -1.62 -9.18
C ASP A 293 7.01 -2.70 -10.26
N ALA A 294 7.51 -2.32 -11.43
CA ALA A 294 7.73 -3.26 -12.53
C ALA A 294 8.91 -4.23 -12.29
N VAL A 295 10.01 -3.78 -11.67
CA VAL A 295 11.28 -4.54 -11.68
C VAL A 295 11.73 -5.08 -10.32
N LEU A 296 11.35 -4.44 -9.21
CA LEU A 296 11.92 -4.80 -7.91
C LEU A 296 11.36 -6.15 -7.39
N PRO A 297 12.19 -6.99 -6.77
CA PRO A 297 11.74 -8.24 -6.17
C PRO A 297 10.99 -8.00 -4.85
N GLY A 298 10.39 -9.06 -4.30
CA GLY A 298 9.76 -9.00 -2.98
C GLY A 298 10.75 -8.70 -1.87
N LYS A 299 10.36 -7.78 -0.97
CA LYS A 299 11.10 -7.45 0.25
C LYS A 299 10.14 -6.87 1.27
N LYS A 300 10.26 -7.28 2.53
CA LYS A 300 9.44 -6.77 3.63
C LYS A 300 9.98 -5.41 4.10
N VAL A 301 9.81 -4.40 3.26
CA VAL A 301 10.18 -2.99 3.51
C VAL A 301 8.94 -2.13 3.29
N THR A 302 8.70 -1.17 4.17
CA THR A 302 7.58 -0.25 4.01
C THR A 302 7.91 0.79 2.96
N VAL A 303 7.03 0.90 1.96
CA VAL A 303 7.16 1.84 0.85
C VAL A 303 6.00 2.82 0.88
N HIS A 304 6.31 4.11 0.72
CA HIS A 304 5.35 5.19 0.62
C HIS A 304 5.44 5.89 -0.75
N ALA A 305 4.30 6.38 -1.21
CA ALA A 305 4.19 7.39 -2.26
C ALA A 305 2.84 8.08 -2.08
N ASN A 306 2.72 9.36 -2.44
CA ASN A 306 1.44 10.08 -2.38
C ASN A 306 0.54 9.59 -3.52
N ARG A 307 -0.22 8.50 -3.35
CA ARG A 307 -0.93 7.81 -4.44
C ARG A 307 -2.42 8.15 -4.56
N GLY A 308 -2.99 8.89 -3.61
CA GLY A 308 -4.37 9.41 -3.70
C GLY A 308 -4.62 10.22 -4.99
N LEU A 309 -4.06 11.43 -5.10
CA LEU A 309 -4.12 12.23 -6.35
C LEU A 309 -2.87 12.08 -7.23
N ALA A 310 -1.83 11.38 -6.75
CA ALA A 310 -0.57 11.18 -7.47
C ALA A 310 0.18 12.47 -7.88
N GLY A 311 -0.06 13.59 -7.18
CA GLY A 311 0.60 14.88 -7.41
C GLY A 311 2.10 14.87 -7.08
N ILE A 312 2.83 15.83 -7.65
CA ILE A 312 4.27 16.01 -7.38
C ILE A 312 4.54 16.86 -6.12
N ASP A 313 3.53 17.62 -5.70
CA ASP A 313 3.65 18.59 -4.62
C ASP A 313 3.90 17.90 -3.28
N GLY A 314 4.72 18.55 -2.44
CA GLY A 314 4.96 18.11 -1.07
C GLY A 314 5.72 16.78 -0.94
N THR A 315 6.21 16.16 -2.02
CA THR A 315 6.93 14.87 -1.96
C THR A 315 8.11 14.92 -0.97
N VAL A 316 8.92 15.99 -1.02
CA VAL A 316 10.05 16.17 -0.11
C VAL A 316 9.60 16.36 1.34
N ALA A 317 8.57 17.19 1.57
CA ALA A 317 8.01 17.40 2.90
C ALA A 317 7.40 16.11 3.49
N THR A 318 6.73 15.31 2.64
CA THR A 318 6.21 13.99 2.99
C THR A 318 7.35 13.06 3.42
N ALA A 319 8.44 13.03 2.66
CA ALA A 319 9.60 12.19 2.98
C ALA A 319 10.22 12.57 4.34
N PHE A 320 10.37 13.87 4.63
CA PHE A 320 10.81 14.32 5.95
C PHE A 320 9.83 13.94 7.07
N GLY A 321 8.52 14.10 6.84
CA GLY A 321 7.50 13.70 7.82
C GLY A 321 7.56 12.21 8.15
N VAL A 322 7.66 11.36 7.13
CA VAL A 322 7.83 9.90 7.29
C VAL A 322 9.12 9.58 8.06
N ALA A 323 10.22 10.27 7.75
CA ALA A 323 11.49 10.07 8.43
C ALA A 323 11.43 10.46 9.92
N ILE A 324 10.77 11.58 10.26
CA ILE A 324 10.59 12.01 11.66
C ILE A 324 9.68 11.04 12.40
N ALA A 325 8.53 10.68 11.82
CA ALA A 325 7.57 9.78 12.44
C ALA A 325 8.14 8.38 12.68
N SER A 326 8.96 7.85 11.77
CA SER A 326 9.57 6.53 11.92
C SER A 326 10.56 6.43 13.08
N GLN A 327 11.11 7.56 13.56
CA GLN A 327 11.97 7.57 14.76
C GLN A 327 11.16 7.53 16.05
N ALA A 328 9.92 8.03 16.05
CA ALA A 328 9.07 8.07 17.23
C ALA A 328 8.50 6.70 17.63
N GLU A 329 8.24 5.83 16.65
CA GLU A 329 7.80 4.44 16.88
C GLU A 329 8.94 3.50 17.33
N GLY A 330 10.20 3.99 17.31
CA GLY A 330 11.39 3.24 17.71
C GLY A 330 11.88 3.48 19.14
N ALA A 331 11.11 4.21 19.96
CA ALA A 331 11.39 4.50 21.37
C ALA A 331 10.42 3.76 22.31
#